data_AF-A0A927LY40-F1
#
_entry.id   AF-A0A927LY40-F1
#
_cell.length_a   1.000
_cell.length_b   1.000
_cell.length_c   1.000
_cell.angle_alpha   90.00
_cell.angle_beta   90.00
_cell.angle_gamma   90.00
#
_symmetry.space_group_name_H-M   'P 1'
#
loop_
_entity.id
_entity.type
_entity.pdbx_description
1 polymer ?
#
loop_
_entity_poly.entity_id
_entity_poly.type
_entity_poly.pdbx_seq_one_letter_code
_entity_poly.pdbx_strand_id
1 'polypeptide(L)'
;MNRRRVQAGAAALVLVLGLSAYAGWRWWHNRPPYGPEVLAATATLEFVNNEVASAALGQETAPRADTGDQLALGRVTWQPPAEFQRDSTLWIVLLDKRTQLKPTAFGVSSPRQDKVGIGSHGYLQKAADRHPWLRGVAGHEVHGGWQSGGSSLFVAAADATPLTFVALFPANEQPHQPELPFAAAPIAISDLLVALISMGPDGQFYWAHRLLG
;
A
#
# COMPACT_ATOMS: atom_id res chain seq x y z
N MET A 1 -0.91 -25.24 55.18
CA MET A 1 -0.96 -24.93 53.72
C MET A 1 -0.62 -23.46 53.53
N ASN A 2 0.49 -23.13 52.86
CA ASN A 2 1.10 -21.80 52.88
C ASN A 2 0.27 -20.77 52.10
N ARG A 3 -0.29 -19.75 52.79
CA ARG A 3 -1.03 -18.62 52.19
C ARG A 3 -0.30 -17.97 51.00
N ARG A 4 1.04 -17.92 51.04
CA ARG A 4 1.88 -17.43 49.94
C ARG A 4 1.74 -18.25 48.64
N ARG A 5 1.58 -19.58 48.73
CA ARG A 5 1.39 -20.44 47.54
C ARG A 5 -0.01 -20.25 46.94
N VAL A 6 -1.02 -20.06 47.78
CA VAL A 6 -2.40 -19.79 47.34
C VAL A 6 -2.50 -18.41 46.69
N GLN A 7 -1.86 -17.39 47.27
CA GLN A 7 -1.81 -16.03 46.70
C GLN A 7 -1.03 -15.98 45.39
N ALA A 8 0.12 -16.66 45.29
CA ALA A 8 0.88 -16.73 44.04
C ALA A 8 0.11 -17.47 42.94
N GLY A 9 -0.58 -18.57 43.28
CA GLY A 9 -1.43 -19.30 42.34
C GLY A 9 -2.62 -18.46 41.84
N ALA A 10 -3.28 -17.71 42.72
CA ALA A 10 -4.37 -16.83 42.35
C ALA A 10 -3.89 -15.66 41.46
N ALA A 11 -2.76 -15.03 41.78
CA ALA A 11 -2.18 -13.97 40.97
C ALA A 11 -1.78 -14.45 39.57
N ALA A 12 -1.16 -15.63 39.47
CA ALA A 12 -0.83 -16.25 38.19
C ALA A 12 -2.09 -16.55 37.36
N LEU A 13 -3.16 -17.05 37.98
CA LEU A 13 -4.42 -17.32 37.30
C LEU A 13 -5.06 -16.04 36.76
N VAL A 14 -5.08 -14.96 37.54
CA VAL A 14 -5.61 -13.66 37.08
C VAL A 14 -4.80 -13.11 35.91
N LEU A 15 -3.47 -13.23 35.94
CA LEU A 15 -2.60 -12.84 34.83
C LEU A 15 -2.91 -13.64 33.56
N VAL A 16 -3.02 -14.96 33.67
CA VAL A 16 -3.35 -15.83 32.54
C VAL A 16 -4.72 -15.48 31.96
N LEU A 17 -5.75 -15.34 32.81
CA LEU A 17 -7.08 -14.96 32.36
C LEU A 17 -7.10 -13.58 31.70
N GLY A 18 -6.38 -12.60 32.26
CA GLY A 18 -6.24 -11.27 31.68
C GLY A 18 -5.57 -11.31 30.30
N LEU A 19 -4.48 -12.05 30.15
CA LEU A 19 -3.78 -12.23 28.88
C LEU A 19 -4.66 -12.95 27.84
N SER A 20 -5.38 -14.01 28.24
CA SER A 20 -6.29 -14.73 27.35
C SER A 20 -7.47 -13.87 26.91
N ALA A 21 -8.07 -13.11 27.84
CA ALA A 21 -9.17 -12.19 27.52
C ALA A 21 -8.70 -11.08 26.56
N TYR A 22 -7.52 -10.50 26.81
CA TYR A 22 -6.93 -9.49 25.93
C TYR A 22 -6.60 -10.05 24.55
N ALA A 23 -5.99 -11.25 24.48
CA ALA A 23 -5.69 -11.91 23.22
C ALA A 23 -6.97 -12.25 22.42
N GLY A 24 -8.02 -12.73 23.10
CA GLY A 24 -9.32 -13.00 22.48
C GLY A 24 -10.00 -11.73 21.96
N TRP A 25 -10.03 -10.66 22.76
CA TRP A 25 -10.56 -9.36 22.36
C TRP A 25 -9.83 -8.80 21.15
N ARG A 26 -8.48 -8.82 21.20
CA ARG A 26 -7.62 -8.38 20.10
C ARG A 26 -7.86 -9.20 18.84
N TRP A 27 -7.92 -10.53 18.95
CA TRP A 27 -8.18 -11.38 17.80
C TRP A 27 -9.55 -11.11 17.16
N TRP A 28 -10.58 -10.87 17.97
CA TRP A 28 -11.91 -10.53 17.47
C TRP A 28 -11.93 -9.19 16.72
N HIS A 29 -11.30 -8.16 17.29
CA HIS A 29 -11.26 -6.81 16.69
C HIS A 29 -10.30 -6.72 15.50
N ASN A 30 -9.33 -7.63 15.44
CA ASN A 30 -8.32 -7.65 14.39
C ASN A 30 -8.65 -8.59 13.22
N ARG A 31 -9.85 -9.14 13.14
CA ARG A 31 -10.24 -9.95 11.99
C ARG A 31 -10.48 -9.05 10.77
N PRO A 32 -9.99 -9.44 9.58
CA PRO A 32 -10.32 -8.71 8.36
C PRO A 32 -11.84 -8.74 8.16
N PRO A 33 -12.47 -7.61 7.81
CA PRO A 33 -13.91 -7.56 7.58
C PRO A 33 -14.32 -8.41 6.36
N TYR A 34 -13.43 -8.55 5.38
CA TYR A 34 -13.58 -9.38 4.20
C TYR A 34 -12.20 -9.75 3.64
N GLY A 35 -12.12 -10.84 2.87
CA GLY A 35 -10.92 -11.21 2.12
C GLY A 35 -10.83 -10.49 0.76
N PRO A 36 -9.66 -10.52 0.10
CA PRO A 36 -9.45 -9.84 -1.19
C PRO A 36 -10.39 -10.35 -2.30
N GLU A 37 -10.82 -11.61 -2.24
CA GLU A 37 -11.74 -12.23 -3.19
C GLU A 37 -13.09 -11.51 -3.28
N VAL A 38 -13.57 -10.89 -2.20
CA VAL A 38 -14.83 -10.14 -2.17
C VAL A 38 -14.77 -8.91 -3.06
N LEU A 39 -13.59 -8.30 -3.21
CA LEU A 39 -13.42 -7.13 -4.05
C LEU A 39 -13.38 -7.47 -5.54
N ALA A 40 -13.10 -8.73 -5.91
CA ALA A 40 -12.88 -9.14 -7.30
C ALA A 40 -12.00 -8.14 -8.08
N ALA A 41 -10.94 -7.65 -7.41
CA ALA A 41 -10.16 -6.53 -7.91
C ALA A 41 -9.32 -6.93 -9.12
N THR A 42 -9.22 -6.04 -10.09
CA THR A 42 -8.41 -6.21 -11.30
C THR A 42 -7.58 -4.96 -11.56
N ALA A 43 -6.45 -5.13 -12.23
CA ALA A 43 -5.63 -4.02 -12.67
C ALA A 43 -5.17 -4.21 -14.13
N THR A 44 -5.02 -3.10 -14.84
CA THR A 44 -4.35 -3.02 -16.15
C THR A 44 -3.21 -2.00 -16.07
N LEU A 45 -2.20 -2.17 -16.91
CA LEU A 45 -1.03 -1.29 -16.96
C LEU A 45 -0.47 -1.24 -18.37
N GLU A 46 -0.15 -0.03 -18.85
CA GLU A 46 0.48 0.20 -20.14
C GLU A 46 1.42 1.40 -20.09
N PHE A 47 2.41 1.44 -20.98
CA PHE A 47 3.25 2.62 -21.14
C PHE A 47 2.58 3.63 -22.07
N VAL A 48 2.64 4.91 -21.68
CA VAL A 48 2.00 6.01 -22.41
C VAL A 48 2.93 7.19 -22.57
N ASN A 49 2.57 8.11 -23.46
CA ASN A 49 3.21 9.41 -23.58
C ASN A 49 2.50 10.48 -22.72
N ASN A 50 3.07 11.69 -22.67
CA ASN A 50 2.51 12.82 -21.91
C ASN A 50 1.08 13.21 -22.36
N GLU A 51 0.77 13.07 -23.65
CA GLU A 51 -0.54 13.43 -24.21
C GLU A 51 -1.64 12.50 -23.68
N VAL A 52 -1.40 11.18 -23.75
CA VAL A 52 -2.34 10.17 -23.23
C VAL A 52 -2.46 10.25 -21.71
N ALA A 53 -1.36 10.47 -20.99
CA ALA A 53 -1.40 10.66 -19.54
C ALA A 53 -2.23 11.89 -19.14
N SER A 54 -2.04 13.02 -19.84
CA SER A 54 -2.81 14.26 -19.61
C SER A 54 -4.28 14.09 -19.98
N ALA A 55 -4.59 13.35 -21.05
CA ALA A 55 -5.97 13.04 -21.40
C ALA A 55 -6.66 12.16 -20.35
N ALA A 56 -5.91 11.27 -19.69
CA ALA A 56 -6.45 10.37 -18.68
C ALA A 56 -6.73 11.05 -17.32
N LEU A 57 -5.87 12.00 -16.90
CA LEU A 57 -5.93 12.60 -15.55
C LEU A 57 -6.19 14.12 -15.52
N GLY A 58 -6.09 14.80 -16.67
CA GLY A 58 -5.98 16.26 -16.75
C GLY A 58 -4.52 16.73 -16.64
N GLN A 59 -4.22 17.90 -17.23
CA GLN A 59 -2.86 18.44 -17.32
C GLN A 59 -2.22 18.76 -15.96
N GLU A 60 -3.01 19.20 -14.98
CA GLU A 60 -2.50 19.57 -13.65
C GLU A 60 -2.21 18.35 -12.76
N THR A 61 -2.86 17.22 -13.04
CA THR A 61 -2.79 16.00 -12.21
C THR A 61 -1.77 14.99 -12.77
N ALA A 62 -1.60 14.95 -14.09
CA ALA A 62 -0.70 14.01 -14.73
C ALA A 62 0.78 14.37 -14.46
N PRO A 63 1.62 13.43 -13.98
CA PRO A 63 3.06 13.62 -13.97
C PRO A 63 3.55 13.85 -15.40
N ARG A 64 4.55 14.71 -15.54
CA ARG A 64 5.19 15.02 -16.82
C ARG A 64 6.51 14.25 -16.94
N ALA A 65 6.65 13.49 -18.01
CA ALA A 65 7.90 12.83 -18.37
C ALA A 65 8.78 13.74 -19.24
N ASP A 66 10.06 13.79 -18.90
CA ASP A 66 11.11 14.39 -19.72
C ASP A 66 11.74 13.34 -20.65
N THR A 67 12.84 13.71 -21.33
CA THR A 67 13.52 12.80 -22.26
C THR A 67 14.13 11.62 -21.51
N GLY A 68 13.76 10.40 -21.90
CA GLY A 68 14.25 9.16 -21.31
C GLY A 68 13.40 8.63 -20.15
N ASP A 69 12.48 9.43 -19.62
CA ASP A 69 11.52 9.01 -18.60
C ASP A 69 10.44 8.10 -19.21
N GLN A 70 9.78 7.30 -18.37
CA GLN A 70 8.64 6.48 -18.75
C GLN A 70 7.42 6.77 -17.87
N LEU A 71 6.25 6.87 -18.51
CA LEU A 71 4.96 6.95 -17.83
C LEU A 71 4.23 5.62 -17.96
N ALA A 72 3.80 5.05 -16.83
CA ALA A 72 2.91 3.91 -16.80
C ALA A 72 1.50 4.35 -16.41
N LEU A 73 0.54 4.21 -17.32
CA LEU A 73 -0.89 4.41 -17.07
C LEU A 73 -1.47 3.11 -16.53
N GLY A 74 -2.04 3.17 -15.33
CA GLY A 74 -2.70 2.05 -14.69
C GLY A 74 -4.17 2.34 -14.42
N ARG A 75 -4.98 1.27 -14.42
CA ARG A 75 -6.36 1.32 -13.96
C ARG A 75 -6.60 0.18 -13.00
N VAL A 76 -7.15 0.48 -11.83
CA VAL A 76 -7.55 -0.51 -10.83
C VAL A 76 -9.05 -0.42 -10.65
N THR A 77 -9.71 -1.56 -10.74
CA THR A 77 -11.16 -1.66 -10.53
C THR A 77 -11.44 -2.74 -9.51
N TRP A 78 -12.47 -2.53 -8.70
CA TRP A 78 -12.99 -3.51 -7.76
C TRP A 78 -14.50 -3.36 -7.59
N GLN A 79 -15.11 -4.37 -7.02
CA GLN A 79 -16.49 -4.35 -6.55
C GLN A 79 -16.51 -3.83 -5.10
N PRO A 80 -17.29 -2.77 -4.81
CA PRO A 80 -17.48 -2.32 -3.43
C PRO A 80 -18.05 -3.46 -2.58
N PRO A 81 -17.42 -3.81 -1.43
CA PRO A 81 -17.96 -4.82 -0.54
C PRO A 81 -19.25 -4.30 0.11
N ALA A 82 -20.16 -5.21 0.49
CA ALA A 82 -21.42 -4.85 1.15
C ALA A 82 -21.18 -4.05 2.45
N GLU A 83 -20.13 -4.39 3.19
CA GLU A 83 -19.70 -3.68 4.39
C GLU A 83 -18.26 -3.20 4.22
N PHE A 84 -18.10 -1.91 3.91
CA PHE A 84 -16.81 -1.25 4.02
C PHE A 84 -16.61 -0.77 5.45
N GLN A 85 -15.62 -1.35 6.15
CA GLN A 85 -15.35 -0.98 7.53
C GLN A 85 -14.97 0.50 7.62
N ARG A 86 -15.60 1.22 8.57
CA ARG A 86 -15.27 2.62 8.85
C ARG A 86 -13.77 2.76 9.18
N ASP A 87 -13.15 3.81 8.66
CA ASP A 87 -11.73 4.13 8.85
C ASP A 87 -10.75 3.06 8.33
N SER A 88 -11.24 2.09 7.55
CA SER A 88 -10.37 1.22 6.77
C SER A 88 -9.92 1.91 5.48
N THR A 89 -8.74 1.51 5.00
CA THR A 89 -8.17 2.03 3.76
C THR A 89 -7.74 0.89 2.86
N LEU A 90 -7.89 1.10 1.56
CA LEU A 90 -7.22 0.31 0.55
C LEU A 90 -5.98 1.08 0.08
N TRP A 91 -4.87 0.39 -0.07
CA TRP A 91 -3.64 0.95 -0.63
C TRP A 91 -3.33 0.25 -1.94
N ILE A 92 -3.15 1.04 -2.99
CA ILE A 92 -2.66 0.57 -4.28
C ILE A 92 -1.18 0.92 -4.36
N VAL A 93 -0.36 -0.09 -4.56
CA VAL A 93 1.09 0.06 -4.70
C VAL A 93 1.55 -0.42 -6.07
N LEU A 94 2.49 0.33 -6.65
CA LEU A 94 3.24 -0.06 -7.84
C LEU A 94 4.71 -0.20 -7.45
N LEU A 95 5.30 -1.35 -7.72
CA LEU A 95 6.71 -1.61 -7.47
C LEU A 95 7.41 -2.09 -8.75
N ASP A 96 8.65 -1.68 -8.93
CA ASP A 96 9.60 -2.34 -9.82
C ASP A 96 10.13 -3.61 -9.12
N LYS A 97 9.88 -4.79 -9.68
CA LYS A 97 10.31 -6.08 -9.13
C LYS A 97 11.83 -6.25 -9.10
N ARG A 98 12.57 -5.55 -9.96
CA ARG A 98 14.04 -5.65 -10.05
C ARG A 98 14.71 -5.00 -8.86
N THR A 99 14.20 -3.83 -8.46
CA THR A 99 14.77 -2.99 -7.41
C THR A 99 13.96 -3.00 -6.11
N GLN A 100 12.72 -3.48 -6.17
CA GLN A 100 11.71 -3.33 -5.12
C GLN A 100 11.50 -1.86 -4.73
N LEU A 101 11.53 -0.93 -5.69
CA LEU A 101 11.30 0.48 -5.44
C LEU A 101 9.97 0.96 -6.03
N LYS A 102 9.40 2.00 -5.42
CA LYS A 102 8.21 2.71 -5.91
C LYS A 102 8.62 3.70 -7.03
N PRO A 103 7.70 4.07 -7.94
CA PRO A 103 7.94 5.18 -8.87
C PRO A 103 8.07 6.51 -8.12
N THR A 104 8.72 7.49 -8.75
CA THR A 104 9.00 8.80 -8.14
C THR A 104 7.74 9.61 -7.89
N ALA A 105 6.81 9.61 -8.84
CA ALA A 105 5.60 10.40 -8.78
C ALA A 105 4.38 9.62 -9.26
N PHE A 106 3.22 10.03 -8.76
CA PHE A 106 1.90 9.56 -9.16
C PHE A 106 1.00 10.74 -9.48
N GLY A 107 0.14 10.55 -10.47
CA GLY A 107 -1.13 11.27 -10.62
C GLY A 107 -2.27 10.27 -10.49
N VAL A 108 -3.44 10.72 -10.04
CA VAL A 108 -4.60 9.84 -9.82
C VAL A 108 -5.93 10.55 -10.09
N SER A 109 -6.87 9.83 -10.69
CA SER A 109 -8.25 10.23 -10.92
C SER A 109 -9.21 9.14 -10.44
N SER A 110 -10.27 9.55 -9.75
CA SER A 110 -11.32 8.68 -9.23
C SER A 110 -12.68 9.41 -9.22
N PRO A 111 -13.81 8.70 -9.35
CA PRO A 111 -15.14 9.25 -9.08
C PRO A 111 -15.29 9.87 -7.69
N ARG A 112 -14.46 9.46 -6.72
CA ARG A 112 -14.42 9.97 -5.35
C ARG A 112 -13.04 10.56 -5.05
N GLN A 113 -12.65 11.58 -5.82
CA GLN A 113 -11.35 12.24 -5.66
C GLN A 113 -11.11 12.74 -4.22
N ASP A 114 -12.17 13.12 -3.50
CA ASP A 114 -12.14 13.53 -2.08
C ASP A 114 -11.75 12.40 -1.10
N LYS A 115 -11.71 11.14 -1.57
CA LYS A 115 -11.42 9.94 -0.80
C LYS A 115 -10.16 9.20 -1.28
N VAL A 116 -9.42 9.79 -2.21
CA VAL A 116 -8.18 9.24 -2.73
C VAL A 116 -7.06 10.22 -2.47
N GLY A 117 -5.92 9.70 -2.04
CA GLY A 117 -4.72 10.53 -1.90
C GLY A 117 -3.46 9.79 -2.28
N ILE A 118 -2.41 10.57 -2.51
CA ILE A 118 -1.08 10.10 -2.85
C ILE A 118 -0.21 10.26 -1.60
N GLY A 119 0.54 9.23 -1.26
CA GLY A 119 1.48 9.30 -0.15
C GLY A 119 2.03 7.94 0.25
N SER A 120 2.71 7.90 1.39
CA SER A 120 3.17 6.68 2.02
C SER A 120 2.86 6.75 3.51
N HIS A 121 2.76 5.60 4.16
CA HIS A 121 2.52 5.52 5.59
C HIS A 121 3.39 4.43 6.21
N GLY A 122 3.95 4.68 7.40
CA GLY A 122 4.77 3.69 8.11
C GLY A 122 4.04 2.36 8.42
N TYR A 123 2.72 2.31 8.31
CA TYR A 123 1.95 1.07 8.48
C TYR A 123 2.14 0.08 7.34
N LEU A 124 2.58 0.55 6.16
CA LEU A 124 2.98 -0.31 5.05
C LEU A 124 4.17 -1.22 5.41
N GLN A 125 4.96 -0.87 6.42
CA GLN A 125 5.99 -1.76 6.97
C GLN A 125 5.42 -3.12 7.37
N LYS A 126 4.24 -3.15 8.02
CA LYS A 126 3.61 -4.41 8.45
C LYS A 126 3.26 -5.32 7.26
N ALA A 127 2.90 -4.72 6.13
CA ALA A 127 2.65 -5.47 4.89
C ALA A 127 3.95 -6.05 4.33
N ALA A 128 5.02 -5.26 4.30
CA ALA A 128 6.35 -5.68 3.88
C ALA A 128 6.93 -6.80 4.76
N ASP A 129 6.77 -6.71 6.08
CA ASP A 129 7.23 -7.72 7.04
C ASP A 129 6.55 -9.08 6.81
N ARG A 130 5.25 -9.05 6.46
CA ARG A 130 4.45 -10.26 6.24
C ARG A 130 4.58 -10.83 4.82
N HIS A 131 4.88 -9.97 3.84
CA HIS A 131 4.96 -10.33 2.44
C HIS A 131 6.28 -9.82 1.83
N PRO A 132 7.31 -10.67 1.69
CA PRO A 132 8.62 -10.24 1.19
C PRO A 132 8.62 -9.59 -0.21
N TRP A 133 7.62 -9.92 -1.04
CA TRP A 133 7.42 -9.31 -2.36
C TRP A 133 6.89 -7.87 -2.29
N LEU A 134 6.48 -7.39 -1.12
CA LEU A 134 6.10 -6.02 -0.82
C LEU A 134 7.21 -5.21 -0.13
N ARG A 135 8.45 -5.72 -0.01
CA ARG A 135 9.51 -5.03 0.74
C ARG A 135 9.68 -3.55 0.35
N GLY A 136 9.43 -3.20 -0.90
CA GLY A 136 9.49 -1.83 -1.42
C GLY A 136 8.43 -0.84 -0.94
N VAL A 137 7.33 -1.30 -0.35
CA VAL A 137 6.29 -0.39 0.16
C VAL A 137 6.74 0.30 1.44
N ALA A 138 7.59 -0.37 2.22
CA ALA A 138 8.16 0.14 3.46
C ALA A 138 9.09 1.33 3.23
N GLY A 139 9.29 2.11 4.28
CA GLY A 139 10.47 2.97 4.36
C GLY A 139 11.73 2.13 4.56
N HIS A 140 12.89 2.73 4.37
CA HIS A 140 14.18 2.18 4.72
C HIS A 140 14.90 3.21 5.59
N GLU A 141 15.75 2.71 6.48
CA GLU A 141 16.52 3.56 7.37
C GLU A 141 17.76 4.08 6.65
N VAL A 142 17.92 5.40 6.63
CA VAL A 142 19.06 6.12 6.05
C VAL A 142 19.56 7.10 7.11
N HIS A 143 20.82 6.96 7.51
CA HIS A 143 21.46 7.84 8.51
C HIS A 143 20.67 8.01 9.83
N GLY A 144 19.98 6.96 10.30
CA GLY A 144 19.17 6.99 11.52
C GLY A 144 17.79 7.64 11.37
N GLY A 145 17.40 8.01 10.14
CA GLY A 145 16.06 8.47 9.78
C GLY A 145 15.33 7.46 8.90
N TRP A 146 14.02 7.34 9.09
CA TRP A 146 13.19 6.54 8.18
C TRP A 146 12.81 7.36 6.96
N GLN A 147 13.20 6.89 5.78
CA GLN A 147 12.91 7.51 4.50
C GLN A 147 12.08 6.55 3.65
N SER A 148 11.11 7.07 2.90
CA SER A 148 10.39 6.31 1.88
C SER A 148 10.46 7.09 0.58
N GLY A 149 11.24 6.60 -0.37
CA GLY A 149 11.24 7.12 -1.73
C GLY A 149 9.98 6.68 -2.49
N GLY A 150 9.42 7.58 -3.29
CA GLY A 150 8.21 7.34 -4.08
C GLY A 150 6.91 7.29 -3.27
N SER A 151 5.79 7.23 -3.99
CA SER A 151 4.45 7.29 -3.41
C SER A 151 3.64 6.02 -3.62
N SER A 152 2.54 5.87 -2.90
CA SER A 152 1.47 4.90 -3.13
C SER A 152 0.14 5.65 -3.15
N LEU A 153 -0.93 4.96 -3.52
CA LEU A 153 -2.27 5.55 -3.49
C LEU A 153 -3.01 4.96 -2.31
N PHE A 154 -3.62 5.80 -1.48
CA PHE A 154 -4.55 5.36 -0.45
C PHE A 154 -5.97 5.75 -0.84
N VAL A 155 -6.91 4.88 -0.48
CA VAL A 155 -8.32 4.98 -0.82
C VAL A 155 -9.13 4.76 0.45
N ALA A 156 -9.84 5.79 0.89
CA ALA A 156 -10.63 5.79 2.13
C ALA A 156 -12.13 5.49 1.89
N ALA A 157 -12.50 5.11 0.67
CA ALA A 157 -13.89 4.79 0.33
C ALA A 157 -13.97 3.66 -0.71
N ALA A 158 -14.83 2.66 -0.44
CA ALA A 158 -15.03 1.51 -1.31
C ALA A 158 -15.60 1.86 -2.69
N ASP A 159 -16.36 2.95 -2.80
CA ASP A 159 -16.97 3.43 -4.04
C ASP A 159 -16.06 4.36 -4.86
N ALA A 160 -14.78 4.50 -4.49
CA ALA A 160 -13.78 5.25 -5.26
C ALA A 160 -13.25 4.51 -6.52
N THR A 161 -13.88 3.38 -6.86
CA THR A 161 -13.61 2.58 -8.06
C THR A 161 -14.47 3.07 -9.23
N PRO A 162 -13.99 3.00 -10.49
CA PRO A 162 -12.64 2.63 -10.89
C PRO A 162 -11.64 3.77 -10.63
N LEU A 163 -10.39 3.42 -10.35
CA LEU A 163 -9.30 4.37 -10.16
C LEU A 163 -8.32 4.29 -11.33
N THR A 164 -8.00 5.44 -11.91
CA THR A 164 -6.96 5.57 -12.95
C THR A 164 -5.78 6.32 -12.36
N PHE A 165 -4.57 5.85 -12.63
CA PHE A 165 -3.34 6.51 -12.16
C PHE A 165 -2.28 6.54 -13.25
N VAL A 166 -1.36 7.50 -13.15
CA VAL A 166 -0.15 7.55 -13.97
C VAL A 166 1.04 7.59 -13.04
N ALA A 167 2.00 6.70 -13.25
CA ALA A 167 3.25 6.64 -12.50
C ALA A 167 4.43 7.08 -13.37
N LEU A 168 5.33 7.90 -12.81
CA LEU A 168 6.54 8.38 -13.47
C LEU A 168 7.77 7.60 -12.99
N PHE A 169 8.54 7.09 -13.96
CA PHE A 169 9.83 6.46 -13.77
C PHE A 169 10.90 7.30 -14.48
N PRO A 170 11.76 8.00 -13.73
CA PRO A 170 12.78 8.87 -14.33
C PRO A 170 13.88 8.05 -15.03
N ALA A 171 14.52 8.63 -16.03
CA ALA A 171 15.69 8.03 -16.69
C ALA A 171 16.82 7.74 -15.69
N ASN A 172 17.51 6.60 -15.86
CA ASN A 172 18.65 6.17 -15.02
C ASN A 172 19.93 7.03 -15.16
N GLU A 173 19.86 8.19 -15.81
CA GLU A 173 20.98 9.13 -15.95
C GLU A 173 21.13 10.05 -14.74
N GLN A 174 20.11 10.13 -13.88
CA GLN A 174 20.24 10.82 -12.60
C GLN A 174 20.97 9.90 -11.60
N PRO A 175 22.11 10.31 -11.03
CA PRO A 175 22.73 9.54 -9.96
C PRO A 175 21.71 9.37 -8.86
N HIS A 176 21.35 8.12 -8.54
CA HIS A 176 20.43 7.79 -7.45
C HIS A 176 20.85 8.59 -6.23
N GLN A 177 20.04 9.58 -5.84
CA GLN A 177 20.22 10.23 -4.55
C GLN A 177 19.99 9.13 -3.51
N PRO A 178 21.00 8.73 -2.72
CA PRO A 178 20.87 7.61 -1.79
C PRO A 178 19.74 7.83 -0.77
N GLU A 179 19.36 9.10 -0.57
CA GLU A 179 18.37 9.56 0.39
C GLU A 179 16.91 9.42 -0.09
N LEU A 180 16.65 9.19 -1.39
CA LEU A 180 15.29 8.98 -1.90
C LEU A 180 15.30 7.98 -3.06
N PRO A 181 15.49 6.68 -2.79
CA PRO A 181 15.53 5.68 -3.85
C PRO A 181 14.14 5.49 -4.46
N PHE A 182 14.07 5.63 -5.77
CA PHE A 182 12.91 5.36 -6.62
C PHE A 182 13.31 4.45 -7.78
N ALA A 183 12.33 3.75 -8.34
CA ALA A 183 12.52 2.93 -9.52
C ALA A 183 12.81 3.80 -10.75
N ALA A 184 13.82 3.45 -11.54
CA ALA A 184 14.25 4.20 -12.71
C ALA A 184 14.00 3.44 -14.02
N ALA A 185 13.72 4.20 -15.08
CA ALA A 185 13.63 3.74 -16.46
C ALA A 185 15.03 3.45 -17.05
N PRO A 186 15.16 2.49 -17.99
CA PRO A 186 14.07 1.75 -18.62
C PRO A 186 13.56 0.58 -17.76
N ILE A 187 12.23 0.40 -17.76
CA ILE A 187 11.48 -0.71 -17.18
C ILE A 187 10.61 -1.38 -18.25
N ALA A 188 10.35 -2.67 -18.10
CA ALA A 188 9.28 -3.36 -18.83
C ALA A 188 8.01 -3.47 -17.97
N ILE A 189 6.83 -3.56 -18.59
CA ILE A 189 5.57 -3.83 -17.84
C ILE A 189 5.68 -5.15 -17.05
N SER A 190 6.38 -6.14 -17.59
CA SER A 190 6.66 -7.41 -16.90
C SER A 190 7.54 -7.27 -15.67
N ASP A 191 8.26 -6.15 -15.51
CA ASP A 191 9.04 -5.84 -14.31
C ASP A 191 8.17 -5.18 -13.23
N LEU A 192 6.95 -4.76 -13.56
CA LEU A 192 6.08 -4.06 -12.64
C LEU A 192 5.16 -5.00 -11.88
N LEU A 193 4.88 -4.63 -10.64
CA LEU A 193 3.97 -5.29 -9.73
C LEU A 193 2.92 -4.28 -9.27
N VAL A 194 1.64 -4.59 -9.51
CA VAL A 194 0.52 -3.85 -8.90
C VAL A 194 -0.07 -4.70 -7.79
N ALA A 195 -0.23 -4.13 -6.61
CA ALA A 195 -0.87 -4.81 -5.49
C ALA A 195 -1.87 -3.92 -4.77
N LEU A 196 -2.88 -4.58 -4.20
CA LEU A 196 -3.90 -4.00 -3.35
C LEU A 196 -3.67 -4.49 -1.92
N ILE A 197 -3.65 -3.57 -0.97
CA ILE A 197 -3.45 -3.87 0.44
C ILE A 197 -4.64 -3.32 1.21
N SER A 198 -5.25 -4.14 2.06
CA SER A 198 -6.29 -3.69 2.98
C SER A 198 -5.71 -3.44 4.36
N MET A 199 -6.00 -2.25 4.88
CA MET A 199 -5.66 -1.86 6.23
C MET A 199 -6.90 -1.42 7.00
N GLY A 200 -6.99 -1.89 8.24
CA GLY A 200 -7.98 -1.45 9.19
C GLY A 200 -7.62 -0.13 9.88
N PRO A 201 -8.47 0.30 10.82
CA PRO A 201 -8.18 1.41 11.72
C PRO A 201 -6.80 1.23 12.38
N ASP A 202 -6.13 2.34 12.68
CA ASP A 202 -4.81 2.36 13.35
C ASP A 202 -3.69 1.60 12.60
N GLY A 203 -3.83 1.46 11.28
CA GLY A 203 -2.81 0.83 10.45
C GLY A 203 -2.71 -0.66 10.65
N GLN A 204 -3.81 -1.30 11.02
CA GLN A 204 -3.82 -2.74 11.11
C GLN A 204 -3.72 -3.36 9.71
N PHE A 205 -2.72 -4.20 9.48
CA PHE A 205 -2.66 -4.97 8.24
C PHE A 205 -3.66 -6.12 8.25
N TYR A 206 -4.55 -6.17 7.25
CA TYR A 206 -5.50 -7.26 7.07
C TYR A 206 -4.99 -8.27 6.04
N TRP A 207 -4.79 -7.84 4.80
CA TRP A 207 -4.32 -8.69 3.72
C TRP A 207 -3.63 -7.85 2.62
N ALA A 208 -2.89 -8.55 1.76
CA ALA A 208 -2.33 -8.03 0.53
C ALA A 208 -2.66 -8.98 -0.61
N HIS A 209 -3.02 -8.42 -1.76
CA HIS A 209 -3.36 -9.17 -2.96
C HIS A 209 -2.61 -8.62 -4.16
N ARG A 210 -1.99 -9.51 -4.93
CA ARG A 210 -1.26 -9.15 -6.14
C ARG A 210 -2.25 -9.11 -7.31
N LEU A 211 -2.36 -7.95 -7.97
CA LEU A 211 -3.25 -7.75 -9.11
C LEU A 211 -2.53 -8.01 -10.44
N LEU A 212 -1.26 -7.61 -10.52
CA LEU A 212 -0.37 -7.84 -11.66
C LEU A 212 1.05 -8.15 -11.16
N GLY A 213 1.79 -8.97 -11.91
CA GLY A 213 3.24 -9.14 -11.76
C GLY A 213 3.74 -10.49 -11.27
#